data_AF-B8HZ32-F1
#
_entry.id   AF-B8HZ32-F1
#
_cell.length_a   1.000
_cell.length_b   1.000
_cell.length_c   1.000
_cell.angle_alpha   90.00
_cell.angle_beta   90.00
_cell.angle_gamma   90.00
#
_symmetry.space_group_name_H-M   'P 1'
#
loop_
_entity.id
_entity.type
_entity.pdbx_description
1 polymer ?
#
loop_
_entity_poly.entity_id
_entity_poly.type
_entity_poly.pdbx_seq_one_letter_code
_entity_poly.pdbx_strand_id
1 'polypeptide(L)'
;MLPSDLLTALTNLTLEQTQELLQWLKEQIKLQKRAECLQKKEHQQRVALEKHKLSDGITYQLELVNCGKQRCQKCAIGPSHGPYWYGYYWDSKRKKMVSRYLGKKAPLDGKD
;
A
#
# COMPACT_ATOMS: atom_id res chain seq x y z
N MET A 1 9.89 -13.39 -26.44
CA MET A 1 10.42 -12.79 -27.68
C MET A 1 9.61 -11.54 -27.97
N LEU A 2 10.25 -10.46 -28.42
CA LEU A 2 9.51 -9.25 -28.83
C LEU A 2 8.76 -9.53 -30.15
N PRO A 3 7.57 -8.94 -30.38
CA PRO A 3 6.86 -9.05 -31.65
C PRO A 3 7.74 -8.59 -32.82
N SER A 4 7.62 -9.25 -33.98
CA SER A 4 8.46 -8.97 -35.15
C SER A 4 8.42 -7.50 -35.57
N ASP A 5 7.23 -6.91 -35.60
CA ASP A 5 7.03 -5.52 -36.00
C ASP A 5 7.75 -4.54 -35.06
N LEU A 6 7.81 -4.90 -33.77
CA LEU A 6 8.51 -4.10 -32.76
C LEU A 6 10.03 -4.19 -32.96
N LEU A 7 10.55 -5.37 -33.31
CA LEU A 7 11.97 -5.55 -33.61
C LEU A 7 12.38 -4.74 -34.84
N THR A 8 11.61 -4.79 -35.92
CA THR A 8 11.87 -4.00 -37.13
C THR A 8 11.87 -2.50 -36.84
N ALA A 9 10.93 -2.01 -36.02
CA ALA A 9 10.88 -0.61 -35.62
C ALA A 9 12.11 -0.19 -34.78
N LEU A 10 12.55 -1.05 -33.86
CA LEU A 10 13.69 -0.78 -32.98
C LEU A 10 15.04 -0.83 -33.73
N THR A 11 15.17 -1.69 -34.76
CA THR A 11 16.41 -1.80 -35.54
C THR A 11 16.68 -0.63 -36.48
N ASN A 12 15.65 0.17 -36.79
CA ASN A 12 15.75 1.32 -37.69
C ASN A 12 16.01 2.66 -36.96
N LEU A 13 16.19 2.64 -35.65
CA LEU A 13 16.43 3.86 -34.86
C LEU A 13 17.89 4.29 -34.91
N THR A 14 18.11 5.61 -34.92
CA THR A 14 19.45 6.18 -34.67
C THR A 14 19.84 6.03 -33.20
N LEU A 15 21.11 6.27 -32.86
CA LEU A 15 21.59 6.24 -31.49
C LEU A 15 20.85 7.26 -30.60
N GLU A 16 20.65 8.48 -31.10
CA GLU A 16 19.94 9.55 -30.37
C GLU A 16 18.49 9.15 -30.08
N GLN A 17 17.78 8.68 -31.11
CA GLN A 17 16.40 8.20 -30.96
C GLN A 17 16.31 7.00 -29.99
N THR A 18 17.31 6.12 -30.01
CA THR A 18 17.39 4.98 -29.08
C THR A 18 17.59 5.46 -27.64
N GLN A 19 18.42 6.48 -27.42
CA GLN A 19 18.64 7.06 -26.09
C GLN A 19 17.39 7.77 -25.56
N GLU A 20 16.70 8.53 -26.41
CA GLU A 20 15.42 9.17 -26.06
C GLU A 20 14.35 8.13 -25.69
N LEU A 21 14.22 7.06 -26.48
CA LEU A 21 13.29 5.97 -26.20
C LEU A 21 13.62 5.28 -24.87
N LEU A 22 14.91 5.00 -24.59
CA LEU A 22 15.33 4.43 -23.32
C LEU A 22 14.95 5.34 -22.15
N GLN A 23 15.17 6.65 -22.29
CA GLN A 23 14.83 7.61 -21.25
C GLN A 23 13.31 7.66 -21.02
N TRP A 24 12.53 7.68 -22.09
CA TRP A 24 11.07 7.63 -22.02
C TRP A 24 10.58 6.34 -21.33
N LEU A 25 11.12 5.17 -21.71
CA LEU A 25 10.76 3.88 -21.10
C LEU A 25 11.07 3.85 -19.60
N LYS A 26 12.20 4.42 -19.17
CA LYS A 26 12.55 4.54 -17.74
C LYS A 26 11.51 5.35 -16.98
N GLU A 27 11.08 6.48 -17.52
CA GLU A 27 10.04 7.30 -16.90
C GLU A 27 8.67 6.61 -16.93
N GLN A 28 8.31 5.90 -18.00
CA GLN A 28 7.07 5.10 -18.04
C GLN A 28 7.05 4.01 -16.98
N ILE A 29 8.14 3.26 -16.83
CA ILE A 29 8.26 2.23 -15.79
C ILE A 29 8.08 2.84 -14.40
N LYS A 30 8.68 4.02 -14.15
CA LYS A 30 8.55 4.74 -12.88
C LYS A 30 7.11 5.20 -12.63
N LEU A 31 6.41 5.69 -13.65
CA LEU A 31 4.99 6.05 -13.57
C LEU A 31 4.10 4.83 -13.30
N GLN A 32 4.32 3.72 -14.01
CA GLN A 32 3.59 2.47 -13.79
C GLN A 32 3.80 1.94 -12.37
N LYS A 33 5.04 1.91 -11.87
CA LYS A 33 5.34 1.53 -10.47
C LYS A 33 4.64 2.43 -9.46
N ARG A 34 4.57 3.74 -9.72
CA ARG A 34 3.83 4.67 -8.87
C ARG A 34 2.32 4.36 -8.88
N ALA A 35 1.75 4.14 -10.06
CA ALA A 35 0.34 3.77 -10.20
C ALA A 35 0.01 2.45 -9.46
N GLU A 36 0.84 1.42 -9.61
CA GLU A 36 0.69 0.16 -8.85
C GLU A 36 0.76 0.37 -7.34
N CYS A 37 1.67 1.23 -6.86
CA CYS A 37 1.77 1.56 -5.44
C CYS A 37 0.49 2.24 -4.93
N LEU A 38 -0.09 3.16 -5.72
CA LEU A 38 -1.34 3.83 -5.39
C LEU A 38 -2.51 2.84 -5.38
N GLN A 39 -2.62 1.98 -6.40
CA GLN A 39 -3.64 0.93 -6.45
C GLN A 39 -3.53 -0.02 -5.25
N LYS A 40 -2.32 -0.44 -4.85
CA LYS A 40 -2.11 -1.29 -3.67
C LYS A 40 -2.57 -0.60 -2.38
N LYS A 41 -2.34 0.70 -2.22
CA LYS A 41 -2.80 1.48 -1.06
C LYS A 41 -4.32 1.59 -1.00
N GLU A 42 -4.97 1.81 -2.14
CA GLU A 42 -6.44 1.81 -2.25
C GLU A 42 -7.03 0.46 -1.84
N HIS A 43 -6.43 -0.63 -2.30
CA HIS A 43 -6.86 -1.99 -1.95
C HIS A 43 -6.62 -2.36 -0.48
N GLN A 44 -5.69 -1.68 0.21
CA GLN A 44 -5.35 -1.91 1.62
C GLN A 44 -5.92 -0.83 2.55
N GLN A 45 -7.02 -0.18 2.14
CA GLN A 45 -7.68 0.83 2.94
C GLN A 45 -8.11 0.27 4.30
N ARG A 46 -7.82 1.07 5.34
CA ARG A 46 -8.27 0.82 6.71
C ARG A 46 -9.17 1.96 7.15
N VAL A 47 -10.28 1.62 7.80
CA VAL A 47 -11.24 2.59 8.33
C VAL A 47 -11.25 2.47 9.83
N ALA A 48 -10.85 3.54 10.53
CA ALA A 48 -10.90 3.60 11.99
C ALA A 48 -12.34 3.84 12.46
N LEU A 49 -12.84 2.94 13.28
CA LEU A 49 -14.14 3.02 13.96
C LEU A 49 -14.00 3.73 15.31
N GLU A 50 -12.94 3.41 16.05
CA GLU A 50 -12.67 3.95 17.38
C GLU A 50 -11.20 4.34 17.52
N LYS A 51 -10.91 5.30 18.39
CA LYS A 51 -9.55 5.78 18.64
C LYS A 51 -9.36 6.11 20.12
N HIS A 52 -8.45 5.41 20.78
CA HIS A 52 -8.10 5.61 22.18
C HIS A 52 -6.66 6.11 22.28
N LYS A 53 -6.47 7.25 22.94
CA LYS A 53 -5.13 7.77 23.24
C LYS A 53 -4.84 7.49 24.71
N LEU A 54 -3.85 6.63 24.98
CA LEU A 54 -3.41 6.33 26.33
C LEU A 54 -2.21 7.19 26.71
N SER A 55 -1.87 7.21 28.01
CA SER A 55 -0.75 7.96 28.58
C SER A 55 0.62 7.39 28.21
N ASP A 56 0.67 6.15 27.71
CA ASP A 56 1.86 5.45 27.22
C ASP A 56 2.44 6.02 25.92
N GLY A 57 1.81 7.04 25.34
CA GLY A 57 2.20 7.66 24.08
C GLY A 57 1.80 6.83 22.85
N ILE A 58 1.04 5.76 23.03
CA ILE A 58 0.50 4.92 21.97
C ILE A 58 -0.96 5.33 21.72
N THR A 59 -1.31 5.41 20.44
CA THR A 59 -2.68 5.61 20.00
C THR A 59 -3.23 4.28 19.49
N TYR A 60 -4.26 3.77 20.14
CA TYR A 60 -4.94 2.53 19.74
C TYR A 60 -6.14 2.87 18.85
N GLN A 61 -6.33 2.12 17.78
CA GLN A 61 -7.45 2.29 16.87
C GLN A 61 -8.11 0.95 16.57
N LEU A 62 -9.43 0.93 16.57
CA LEU A 62 -10.24 -0.20 16.14
C LEU A 62 -10.56 -0.01 14.66
N GLU A 63 -10.05 -0.88 13.77
CA GLU A 63 -10.08 -0.68 12.33
C GLU A 63 -10.74 -1.83 11.57
N LEU A 64 -11.49 -1.48 10.52
CA LEU A 64 -11.88 -2.40 9.45
C LEU A 64 -10.82 -2.36 8.34
N VAL A 65 -10.43 -3.51 7.80
CA VAL A 65 -9.29 -3.65 6.88
C VAL A 65 -9.74 -4.28 5.57
N ASN A 66 -9.64 -3.54 4.46
CA ASN A 66 -9.84 -4.12 3.14
C ASN A 66 -8.62 -4.99 2.79
N CYS A 67 -8.87 -6.25 2.45
CA CYS A 67 -7.79 -7.18 2.10
C CYS A 67 -7.29 -7.01 0.66
N GLY A 68 -8.02 -6.25 -0.18
CA GLY A 68 -7.64 -5.97 -1.55
C GLY A 68 -7.80 -7.13 -2.53
N LYS A 69 -8.34 -8.28 -2.10
CA LYS A 69 -8.55 -9.43 -2.97
C LYS A 69 -9.86 -9.27 -3.74
N GLN A 70 -9.80 -9.23 -5.07
CA GLN A 70 -10.97 -9.11 -5.94
C GLN A 70 -12.06 -10.16 -5.68
N ARG A 71 -11.67 -11.37 -5.24
CA ARG A 71 -12.60 -12.47 -4.92
C ARG A 71 -13.09 -12.50 -3.48
N CYS A 72 -12.76 -11.51 -2.65
CA CYS A 72 -13.20 -11.48 -1.25
C CYS A 72 -14.63 -10.95 -1.14
N GLN A 73 -15.60 -11.86 -1.00
CA GLN A 73 -17.01 -11.52 -0.85
C GLN A 73 -17.29 -10.62 0.35
N LYS A 74 -16.57 -10.82 1.47
CA LYS A 74 -16.73 -9.98 2.68
C LYS A 74 -16.37 -8.51 2.42
N CYS A 75 -15.35 -8.25 1.61
CA CYS A 75 -14.97 -6.88 1.24
C CYS A 75 -15.86 -6.31 0.12
N ALA A 76 -16.57 -7.15 -0.65
CA ALA A 76 -17.41 -6.73 -1.77
C ALA A 76 -18.83 -6.29 -1.33
N ILE A 77 -19.36 -6.89 -0.26
CA ILE A 77 -20.76 -6.73 0.16
C ILE A 77 -20.93 -5.71 1.31
N GLY A 78 -19.87 -5.39 2.04
CA GLY A 78 -19.99 -4.56 3.24
C GLY A 78 -18.66 -4.23 3.91
N PRO A 79 -18.68 -3.77 5.19
CA PRO A 79 -17.49 -3.32 5.88
C PRO A 79 -16.39 -4.39 5.85
N SER A 80 -15.22 -3.96 5.39
CA SER A 80 -14.00 -4.74 5.25
C SER A 80 -13.63 -5.55 6.51
N HIS A 81 -12.72 -6.52 6.41
CA HIS A 81 -12.40 -7.45 7.51
C HIS A 81 -12.15 -6.77 8.87
N GLY A 82 -12.65 -7.38 9.95
CA GLY A 82 -12.41 -6.93 11.31
C GLY A 82 -13.72 -6.79 12.09
N PRO A 83 -13.80 -5.84 13.03
CA PRO A 83 -12.76 -4.87 13.32
C PRO A 83 -11.58 -5.47 14.10
N TYR A 84 -10.40 -4.87 13.96
CA TYR A 84 -9.17 -5.25 14.64
C TYR A 84 -8.49 -4.06 15.30
N TRP A 85 -7.85 -4.29 16.44
CA TRP A 85 -7.05 -3.30 17.13
C TRP A 85 -5.67 -3.15 16.50
N TYR A 86 -5.27 -1.89 16.29
CA TYR A 86 -3.95 -1.47 15.91
C TYR A 86 -3.40 -0.46 16.91
N GLY A 87 -2.12 -0.59 17.28
CA GLY A 87 -1.40 0.42 18.05
C GLY A 87 -0.51 1.25 17.14
N TYR A 88 -0.55 2.57 17.30
CA TYR A 88 0.26 3.54 16.55
C TYR A 88 1.22 4.25 17.48
N TYR A 89 2.51 4.22 17.13
CA TYR A 89 3.57 4.84 17.92
C TYR A 89 4.67 5.40 17.02
N TRP A 90 5.42 6.36 17.53
CA TRP A 90 6.58 6.93 16.85
C TRP A 90 7.79 6.01 17.01
N ASP A 91 8.32 5.48 15.91
CA ASP A 91 9.57 4.73 15.89
C ASP A 91 10.73 5.71 15.69
N SER A 92 11.50 5.96 16.76
CA SER A 92 12.61 6.91 16.76
C SER A 92 13.77 6.48 15.84
N LYS A 93 13.99 5.17 15.67
CA LYS A 93 15.04 4.63 14.79
C LYS A 93 14.66 4.85 13.33
N ARG A 94 13.39 4.59 12.99
CA ARG A 94 12.87 4.76 11.61
C ARG A 94 12.38 6.18 11.32
N LYS A 95 12.37 7.07 12.33
CA LYS A 95 11.89 8.46 12.26
C LYS A 95 10.51 8.57 11.60
N LYS A 96 9.58 7.68 11.95
CA LYS A 96 8.22 7.66 11.39
C LYS A 96 7.21 7.03 12.35
N MET A 97 5.93 7.34 12.17
CA MET A 97 4.84 6.61 12.82
C MET A 97 4.73 5.20 12.23
N VAL A 98 4.60 4.20 13.09
CA VAL A 98 4.41 2.80 12.71
C VAL A 98 3.15 2.25 13.37
N SER A 99 2.50 1.29 12.71
CA SER A 99 1.36 0.57 13.25
C SER A 99 1.72 -0.87 13.60
N ARG A 100 1.12 -1.40 14.67
CA ARG A 100 1.24 -2.80 15.10
C ARG A 100 -0.14 -3.41 15.24
N TYR A 101 -0.35 -4.58 14.64
CA TYR A 101 -1.59 -5.35 14.79
C TYR A 101 -1.64 -6.00 16.18
N LEU A 102 -2.76 -5.81 16.89
CA LEU A 102 -2.98 -6.28 18.25
C LEU A 102 -4.08 -7.35 18.35
N GLY A 103 -4.86 -7.56 17.29
CA GLY A 103 -5.89 -8.60 17.24
C GLY A 103 -7.31 -8.06 17.48
N LYS A 104 -8.21 -8.90 17.99
CA LYS A 104 -9.64 -8.57 18.15
C LYS A 104 -10.00 -8.04 19.54
N LYS A 105 -9.18 -8.30 20.56
CA LYS A 105 -9.44 -7.85 21.92
C LYS A 105 -8.90 -6.43 22.09
N ALA A 106 -9.67 -5.58 22.78
CA ALA A 106 -9.21 -4.25 23.12
C ALA A 106 -7.98 -4.34 24.03
N PRO A 107 -6.96 -3.50 23.80
CA PRO A 107 -5.91 -3.29 24.79
C PRO A 107 -6.56 -2.55 25.96
N LEU A 108 -6.98 -3.31 26.97
CA LEU A 108 -7.56 -2.77 28.20
C LEU A 108 -6.42 -2.09 28.97
N ASP A 109 -6.45 -0.76 29.00
CA ASP A 109 -5.83 0.09 30.02
C ASP A 109 -4.42 -0.32 30.47
N GLY A 110 -3.47 -0.39 29.53
CA GLY A 110 -2.03 -0.25 29.79
C GLY A 110 -1.41 -1.17 30.85
N LYS A 111 -1.91 -2.41 31.04
CA LYS A 111 -1.28 -3.40 31.92
C LYS A 111 -1.24 -4.78 31.26
N ASP A 112 -0.13 -5.06 30.59
CA ASP A 112 0.46 -6.40 30.45
C ASP A 112 1.88 -6.35 31.05
#